data_AF-A0A351FBP3-F1
#
_entry.id   AF-A0A351FBP3-F1
#
_cell.length_a   1.000
_cell.length_b   1.000
_cell.length_c   1.000
_cell.angle_alpha   90.00
_cell.angle_beta   90.00
_cell.angle_gamma   90.00
#
_symmetry.space_group_name_H-M   'P 1'
#
loop_
_entity.id
_entity.type
_entity.pdbx_description
1 polymer ?
#
loop_
_entity_poly.entity_id
_entity_poly.type
_entity_poly.pdbx_seq_one_letter_code
_entity_poly.pdbx_strand_id
1 'polypeptide(L)'
;MSSENLSVEEKALRINLDPSKYGTFAEIGAGQEVARNFFQAGGAAGTVAKTMSAYDMNISDAIYGDAGRYVSRKRLVQMMAHEYSLLEE
;
A
#
# COMPACT_ATOMS: atom_id res chain seq x y z
N MET A 1 -25.02 -15.50 8.15
CA MET A 1 -24.15 -15.05 7.05
C MET A 1 -23.01 -16.04 6.97
N SER A 2 -22.96 -16.87 5.93
CA SER A 2 -21.83 -17.76 5.70
C SER A 2 -20.60 -16.90 5.44
N SER A 3 -19.60 -16.98 6.31
CA SER A 3 -18.29 -16.40 6.01
C SER A 3 -17.73 -17.14 4.79
N GLU A 4 -17.87 -16.55 3.61
CA GLU A 4 -17.19 -17.05 2.42
C GLU A 4 -15.68 -17.00 2.69
N ASN A 5 -15.05 -18.17 2.68
CA ASN A 5 -13.59 -18.28 2.73
C ASN A 5 -13.02 -17.94 1.35
N LEU A 6 -12.97 -16.65 1.04
CA LEU A 6 -12.34 -16.14 -0.18
C LEU A 6 -10.82 -16.37 -0.10
N SER A 7 -10.25 -16.83 -1.21
CA SER A 7 -8.81 -16.85 -1.47
C SER A 7 -8.22 -15.43 -1.44
N VAL A 8 -6.90 -15.32 -1.37
CA VAL A 8 -6.21 -14.01 -1.41
C VAL A 8 -6.47 -13.29 -2.73
N GLU A 9 -6.46 -14.03 -3.84
CA GLU A 9 -6.72 -13.50 -5.19
C GLU A 9 -8.15 -12.97 -5.31
N GLU A 10 -9.16 -13.71 -4.83
CA GLU A 10 -10.56 -13.24 -4.85
C GLU A 10 -10.77 -12.00 -3.97
N LYS A 11 -10.09 -11.94 -2.81
CA LYS A 11 -10.12 -10.74 -1.95
C LYS A 11 -9.51 -9.53 -2.65
N ALA A 12 -8.36 -9.70 -3.29
CA ALA A 12 -7.67 -8.64 -4.00
C ALA A 12 -8.47 -8.16 -5.22
N LEU A 13 -8.98 -9.09 -6.04
CA LEU A 13 -9.83 -8.76 -7.20
C LEU A 13 -11.08 -8.00 -6.75
N ARG A 14 -11.74 -8.43 -5.67
CA ARG A 14 -12.91 -7.73 -5.14
C ARG A 14 -12.61 -6.27 -4.77
N ILE A 15 -11.43 -5.99 -4.24
CA ILE A 15 -11.01 -4.61 -3.93
C ILE A 15 -10.68 -3.86 -5.23
N ASN A 16 -10.00 -4.50 -6.18
CA ASN A 16 -9.66 -3.90 -7.48
C ASN A 16 -10.88 -3.47 -8.30
N LEU A 17 -12.01 -4.13 -8.11
CA LEU A 17 -13.28 -3.82 -8.77
C LEU A 17 -14.14 -2.80 -7.99
N ASP A 18 -13.71 -2.36 -6.81
CA ASP A 18 -14.41 -1.36 -6.00
C ASP A 18 -13.91 0.05 -6.38
N PRO A 19 -14.70 0.85 -7.13
CA PRO A 19 -14.27 2.17 -7.60
C PRO A 19 -14.08 3.18 -6.46
N SER A 20 -14.53 2.87 -5.23
CA SER A 20 -14.25 3.71 -4.05
C SER A 20 -12.85 3.51 -3.49
N LYS A 21 -12.08 2.55 -4.01
CA LYS A 21 -10.75 2.18 -3.52
C LYS A 21 -9.72 2.47 -4.60
N TYR A 22 -9.10 3.63 -4.48
CA TYR A 22 -8.01 4.07 -5.33
C TYR A 22 -6.93 4.75 -4.49
N GLY A 23 -5.67 4.43 -4.75
CA GLY A 23 -4.56 5.12 -4.10
C GLY A 23 -3.24 4.38 -4.19
N THR A 24 -2.39 4.59 -3.18
CA THR A 24 -1.01 4.12 -3.16
C THR A 24 -0.84 2.97 -2.16
N PHE A 25 -0.12 1.91 -2.55
CA PHE A 25 0.42 0.94 -1.60
C PHE A 25 1.81 1.39 -1.15
N ALA A 26 1.95 1.69 0.14
CA ALA A 26 3.22 2.06 0.77
C ALA A 26 3.67 0.95 1.72
N GLU A 27 4.72 0.22 1.34
CA GLU A 27 5.20 -0.96 2.06
C GLU A 27 6.61 -0.69 2.61
N ILE A 28 6.86 -1.10 3.86
CA ILE A 28 8.22 -1.13 4.45
C ILE A 28 8.44 -2.52 5.01
N GLY A 29 9.46 -3.20 4.52
CA GLY A 29 9.62 -4.63 4.77
C GLY A 29 8.60 -5.45 3.97
N ALA A 30 8.66 -6.78 4.10
CA ALA A 30 7.67 -7.71 3.52
C ALA A 30 7.68 -7.92 2.00
N GLY A 31 8.70 -7.51 1.26
CA GLY A 31 8.91 -7.96 -0.13
C GLY A 31 8.00 -7.31 -1.19
N GLN A 32 7.25 -6.26 -0.85
CA GLN A 32 6.19 -5.67 -1.70
C GLN A 32 5.09 -6.69 -2.10
N GLU A 33 4.79 -7.61 -1.20
CA GLU A 33 3.88 -8.72 -1.47
C GLU A 33 2.41 -8.29 -1.49
N VAL A 34 2.06 -7.16 -0.84
CA VAL A 34 0.67 -6.67 -0.88
C VAL A 34 0.35 -6.21 -2.29
N ALA A 35 1.12 -5.28 -2.84
CA ALA A 35 0.93 -4.82 -4.21
C ALA A 35 0.94 -5.98 -5.23
N ARG A 36 1.82 -6.98 -5.04
CA ARG A 36 1.91 -8.15 -5.92
C ARG A 36 0.57 -8.90 -6.05
N ASN A 37 -0.12 -9.14 -4.94
CA ASN A 37 -1.41 -9.83 -4.95
C ASN A 37 -2.48 -9.04 -5.73
N PHE A 38 -2.46 -7.70 -5.62
CA PHE A 38 -3.40 -6.84 -6.34
C PHE A 38 -3.10 -6.81 -7.84
N PHE A 39 -1.83 -6.80 -8.25
CA PHE A 39 -1.46 -6.91 -9.65
C PHE A 39 -1.83 -8.26 -10.26
N GLN A 40 -1.56 -9.36 -9.55
CA GLN A 40 -1.86 -10.72 -10.01
C GLN A 40 -3.36 -10.98 -10.17
N ALA A 41 -4.18 -10.44 -9.27
CA ALA A 41 -5.63 -10.64 -9.28
C ALA A 41 -6.36 -9.97 -10.46
N GLY A 42 -5.71 -9.02 -11.16
CA GLY A 42 -6.31 -8.28 -12.28
C GLY A 42 -7.21 -7.12 -11.84
N GLY A 43 -7.49 -6.17 -12.74
CA GLY A 43 -8.25 -4.95 -12.44
C GLY A 43 -7.48 -3.87 -11.66
N ALA A 44 -6.20 -4.09 -11.36
CA ALA A 44 -5.39 -3.22 -10.50
C ALA A 44 -5.31 -1.76 -10.97
N ALA A 45 -5.47 -1.46 -12.27
CA ALA A 45 -5.46 -0.09 -12.78
C ALA A 45 -6.56 0.80 -12.17
N GLY A 46 -7.67 0.19 -11.71
CA GLY A 46 -8.75 0.91 -11.04
C GLY A 46 -8.50 1.22 -9.56
N THR A 47 -7.44 0.65 -8.97
CA THR A 47 -7.18 0.72 -7.52
C THR A 47 -5.77 1.18 -7.16
N VAL A 48 -4.76 0.79 -7.94
CA VAL A 48 -3.35 1.04 -7.67
C VAL A 48 -2.86 2.19 -8.53
N ALA A 49 -2.82 3.39 -7.94
CA ALA A 49 -2.21 4.56 -8.54
C ALA A 49 -0.68 4.42 -8.60
N LYS A 50 -0.10 3.98 -7.48
CA LYS A 50 1.35 3.88 -7.27
C LYS A 50 1.65 2.79 -6.25
N THR A 51 2.82 2.17 -6.36
CA THR A 51 3.38 1.32 -5.31
C THR A 51 4.73 1.86 -4.90
N MET A 52 5.01 1.81 -3.61
CA MET A 52 6.19 2.42 -3.02
C MET A 52 6.78 1.51 -1.96
N SER A 53 8.11 1.41 -1.96
CA SER A 53 8.86 0.72 -0.91
C SER A 53 10.22 1.36 -0.69
N ALA A 54 10.50 1.69 0.58
CA ALA A 54 11.80 2.17 1.04
C ALA A 54 12.34 1.28 2.15
N TYR A 55 13.16 0.29 1.76
CA TYR A 55 13.76 -0.67 2.70
C TYR A 55 14.94 -0.08 3.48
N ASP A 56 15.76 0.70 2.80
CA ASP A 56 16.88 1.37 3.43
C ASP A 56 16.37 2.51 4.32
N MET A 57 16.88 2.56 5.56
CA MET A 57 16.44 3.54 6.55
C MET A 57 16.73 4.97 6.10
N ASN A 58 17.89 5.23 5.47
CA ASN A 58 18.26 6.56 5.03
C ASN A 58 17.41 7.01 3.84
N ILE A 59 17.13 6.11 2.90
CA ILE A 59 16.20 6.39 1.79
C ILE A 59 14.78 6.63 2.34
N SER A 60 14.33 5.82 3.29
CA SER A 60 13.03 5.99 3.92
C SER A 60 12.93 7.35 4.64
N ASP A 61 13.99 7.81 5.28
CA ASP A 61 14.05 9.11 5.94
C ASP A 61 14.13 10.28 4.95
N ALA A 62 14.83 10.10 3.83
CA ALA A 62 14.88 11.11 2.77
C ALA A 62 13.49 11.37 2.16
N ILE A 63 12.62 10.36 2.15
CA ILE A 63 11.28 10.44 1.56
C ILE A 63 10.24 10.87 2.62
N TYR A 64 10.23 10.22 3.79
CA TYR A 64 9.17 10.37 4.79
C TYR A 64 9.58 11.23 6.02
N GLY A 65 10.85 11.58 6.12
CA GLY A 65 11.44 12.25 7.28
C GLY A 65 11.74 11.29 8.45
N ASP A 66 12.54 11.78 9.40
CA ASP A 66 12.96 10.99 10.56
C ASP A 66 11.79 10.61 11.49
N ALA A 67 11.74 9.34 11.87
CA ALA A 67 10.78 8.79 12.82
C ALA A 67 11.39 8.43 14.18
N GLY A 68 12.72 8.37 14.31
CA GLY A 68 13.44 7.81 15.46
C GLY A 68 13.28 6.29 15.63
N ARG A 69 12.06 5.76 15.50
CA ARG A 69 11.76 4.31 15.41
C ARG A 69 10.97 4.02 14.13
N TYR A 70 11.49 3.10 13.31
CA TYR A 70 10.92 2.78 12.00
C TYR A 70 9.69 1.86 12.08
N VAL A 71 9.67 0.93 13.03
CA VAL A 71 8.45 0.16 13.35
C VAL A 71 7.66 0.94 14.40
N SER A 72 6.90 1.93 13.96
CA SER A 72 6.10 2.78 14.84
C SER A 72 4.88 3.36 14.14
N ARG A 73 3.89 3.76 14.94
CA ARG A 73 2.74 4.54 14.45
C ARG A 73 3.19 5.83 13.78
N LYS A 74 4.22 6.49 14.30
CA LYS A 74 4.74 7.75 13.75
C LYS A 74 5.19 7.55 12.30
N ARG A 75 6.04 6.55 12.02
CA ARG A 75 6.49 6.22 10.65
C ARG A 75 5.32 5.89 9.74
N LEU A 76 4.38 5.06 10.19
CA LEU A 76 3.19 4.72 9.40
C LEU A 76 2.39 5.96 8.99
N VAL A 77 2.14 6.87 9.93
CA VAL A 77 1.39 8.11 9.65
C VAL A 77 2.16 9.04 8.70
N GLN A 78 3.50 9.15 8.84
CA GLN A 78 4.33 9.93 7.92
C GLN A 78 4.23 9.40 6.49
N MET A 79 4.33 8.08 6.31
CA MET A 79 4.18 7.46 4.99
C MET A 79 2.80 7.71 4.41
N MET A 80 1.74 7.43 5.17
CA MET A 80 0.37 7.64 4.69
C MET A 80 0.12 9.08 4.30
N ALA A 81 0.56 10.05 5.11
CA ALA A 81 0.38 11.47 4.82
C ALA A 81 1.11 11.88 3.53
N HIS A 82 2.39 11.48 3.39
CA HIS A 82 3.19 11.79 2.21
C HIS A 82 2.62 11.16 0.93
N GLU A 83 2.29 9.86 0.99
CA GLU A 83 1.78 9.16 -0.19
C GLU A 83 0.37 9.61 -0.58
N TYR A 84 -0.44 10.03 0.40
CA TYR A 84 -1.76 10.59 0.16
C TYR A 84 -1.67 11.98 -0.48
N SER A 85 -0.76 12.86 -0.03
CA SER A 85 -0.60 14.18 -0.65
C SER A 85 -0.19 14.11 -2.12
N LEU A 86 0.53 13.05 -2.52
CA LEU A 86 0.93 12.83 -3.91
C LEU A 86 -0.19 12.26 -4.81
N LEU A 87 -1.38 11.97 -4.27
CA LEU A 87 -2.54 11.56 -5.08
C LEU A 87 -3.37 12.76 -5.56
N GLU A 88 -3.21 13.92 -4.93
CA GLU A 88 -3.94 15.15 -5.28
C GLU A 88 -3.15 16.07 -6.24
N GLU A 89 -1.88 15.75 -6.49
CA GLU A 89 -1.01 16.39 -7.51
C GLU A 89 -1.04 15.62 -8.85
#